data_AF-D5G7E3-F1
#
_entry.id   AF-D5G7E3-F1
#
_cell.length_a   1.000
_cell.length_b   1.000
_cell.length_c   1.000
_cell.angle_alpha   90.00
_cell.angle_beta   90.00
_cell.angle_gamma   90.00
#
_symmetry.space_group_name_H-M   'P 1'
#
loop_
_entity.id
_entity.type
_entity.pdbx_description
1 polymer ?
#
loop_
_entity_poly.entity_id
_entity_poly.type
_entity_poly.pdbx_seq_one_letter_code
_entity_poly.pdbx_strand_id
1 'polypeptide(L)'
;MAELTTGQCTKPSAGVAGCGVSPIVRIAACEAWVFKRALDAGAHGAMVPFVSTAEEAKAALNYANPFPMGAFNASSSIEYLKSANYSILTIDQIETKQALDNVDAIAGVEGVDVLFVGPFDLGNSLGCPIIS
;
A
#
# COMPACT_ATOMS: atom_id res chain seq x y z
N MET A 1 -13.14 2.88 -7.59
CA MET A 1 -12.39 2.89 -6.32
C MET A 1 -13.39 2.67 -5.20
N ALA A 2 -13.46 1.46 -4.66
CA ALA A 2 -14.30 1.18 -3.49
C ALA A 2 -13.40 1.29 -2.25
N GLU A 3 -13.69 2.24 -1.38
CA GLU A 3 -13.03 2.37 -0.09
C GLU A 3 -13.57 1.28 0.83
N LEU A 4 -12.80 0.20 1.01
CA LEU A 4 -13.17 -0.91 1.87
C LEU A 4 -12.47 -0.75 3.21
N THR A 5 -13.21 -0.31 4.22
CA THR A 5 -12.71 -0.27 5.60
C THR A 5 -12.51 -1.69 6.13
N THR A 6 -11.61 -1.87 7.10
CA THR A 6 -11.07 -3.15 7.62
C THR A 6 -12.10 -4.24 7.95
N GLY A 7 -13.37 -3.89 8.19
CA GLY A 7 -14.48 -4.83 8.44
C GLY A 7 -15.16 -5.42 7.20
N GLN A 8 -14.92 -4.87 6.00
CA GLN A 8 -15.61 -5.26 4.76
C GLN A 8 -14.75 -6.11 3.81
N CYS A 9 -13.49 -6.40 4.18
CA CYS A 9 -12.49 -6.92 3.25
C CYS A 9 -12.69 -8.39 2.81
N THR A 10 -13.40 -9.22 3.59
CA THR A 10 -13.33 -10.70 3.41
C THR A 10 -14.20 -11.30 2.30
N LYS A 11 -15.08 -10.54 1.65
CA LYS A 11 -15.99 -11.06 0.59
C LYS A 11 -15.95 -10.34 -0.77
N PRO A 12 -15.74 -9.01 -0.88
CA PRO A 12 -15.82 -8.33 -2.17
C PRO A 12 -14.57 -8.51 -3.02
N SER A 13 -13.38 -8.63 -2.43
CA SER A 13 -12.09 -8.79 -3.13
C SER A 13 -12.05 -10.03 -4.04
N ALA A 14 -12.40 -11.20 -3.51
CA ALA A 14 -12.45 -12.45 -4.27
C ALA A 14 -13.51 -12.41 -5.40
N GLY A 15 -14.65 -11.75 -5.16
CA GLY A 15 -15.69 -11.55 -6.17
C GLY A 15 -15.24 -10.61 -7.30
N VAL A 16 -14.53 -9.53 -6.96
CA VAL A 16 -13.99 -8.54 -7.92
C VAL A 16 -12.86 -9.15 -8.76
N ALA A 17 -11.96 -9.92 -8.14
CA ALA A 17 -10.92 -10.65 -8.84
C ALA A 17 -11.49 -11.67 -9.85
N GLY A 18 -12.59 -12.35 -9.49
CA GLY A 18 -13.30 -13.24 -10.40
C GLY A 18 -13.89 -12.56 -11.65
N CYS A 19 -14.07 -11.24 -11.62
CA CYS A 19 -14.51 -10.42 -12.75
C CYS A 19 -13.34 -9.89 -13.61
N GLY A 20 -12.09 -10.31 -13.33
CA GLY A 20 -10.90 -9.83 -14.06
C GLY A 20 -10.43 -8.44 -13.66
N VAL A 21 -10.85 -7.94 -12.48
CA VAL A 21 -10.45 -6.63 -11.95
C VAL A 21 -9.52 -6.83 -10.76
N SER A 22 -8.43 -6.06 -10.67
CA SER A 22 -7.52 -6.12 -9.52
C SER A 22 -8.06 -5.33 -8.31
N PRO A 23 -8.38 -5.98 -7.17
CA PRO A 23 -8.79 -5.28 -5.96
C PRO A 23 -7.60 -4.59 -5.29
N ILE A 24 -7.68 -3.27 -5.17
CA ILE A 24 -6.73 -2.45 -4.38
C ILE A 24 -7.44 -1.97 -3.12
N VAL A 25 -6.80 -2.12 -1.97
CA VAL A 25 -7.38 -1.78 -0.66
C VAL A 25 -6.60 -0.64 -0.03
N ARG A 26 -7.30 0.44 0.33
CA ARG A 26 -6.73 1.46 1.22
C ARG A 26 -6.74 0.94 2.64
N ILE A 27 -5.55 0.77 3.23
CA ILE A 27 -5.42 0.29 4.60
C ILE A 27 -5.60 1.42 5.60
N ALA A 28 -5.98 1.08 6.84
CA ALA A 28 -6.25 2.08 7.87
C ALA A 28 -4.98 2.70 8.47
N ALA A 29 -3.85 1.98 8.45
CA ALA A 29 -2.57 2.42 9.01
C ALA A 29 -1.41 1.61 8.40
N CYS A 30 -0.21 2.20 8.39
CA CYS A 30 1.03 1.53 7.97
C CYS A 30 1.54 0.58 9.07
N GLU A 31 0.82 -0.51 9.30
CA GLU A 31 1.15 -1.52 10.30
C GLU A 31 1.09 -2.93 9.70
N ALA A 32 2.06 -3.78 10.05
CA ALA A 32 2.23 -5.12 9.48
C ALA A 32 0.96 -5.98 9.51
N TRP A 33 0.20 -5.95 10.60
CA TRP A 33 -1.00 -6.76 10.75
C TRP A 33 -2.16 -6.28 9.87
N VAL A 34 -2.21 -4.99 9.54
CA VAL A 34 -3.23 -4.40 8.66
C VAL A 34 -2.95 -4.82 7.22
N PHE A 35 -1.69 -4.74 6.79
CA PHE A 35 -1.23 -5.27 5.50
C PHE A 35 -1.54 -6.75 5.36
N LYS A 36 -1.14 -7.57 6.35
CA LYS A 36 -1.40 -9.01 6.33
C LYS A 36 -2.88 -9.32 6.18
N ARG A 37 -3.76 -8.59 6.87
CA ARG A 37 -5.21 -8.73 6.73
C ARG A 37 -5.72 -8.38 5.34
N ALA A 38 -5.21 -7.31 4.72
CA ALA A 38 -5.61 -6.93 3.37
C ALA A 38 -5.17 -7.97 2.34
N LEU A 39 -3.93 -8.46 2.46
CA LEU A 39 -3.39 -9.49 1.56
C LEU A 39 -4.10 -10.84 1.75
N ASP A 40 -4.36 -11.26 2.98
CA ASP A 40 -5.12 -12.50 3.29
C ASP A 40 -6.56 -12.44 2.80
N ALA A 41 -7.13 -11.23 2.71
CA ALA A 41 -8.42 -11.01 2.11
C ALA A 41 -8.39 -11.05 0.57
N GLY A 42 -7.22 -11.19 -0.06
CA GLY A 42 -7.06 -11.28 -1.52
C GLY A 42 -6.89 -9.93 -2.22
N ALA A 43 -6.38 -8.91 -1.53
CA ALA A 43 -5.98 -7.67 -2.19
C ALA A 43 -4.77 -7.91 -3.11
N HIS A 44 -4.80 -7.34 -4.32
CA HIS A 44 -3.66 -7.34 -5.24
C HIS A 44 -2.73 -6.14 -5.01
N GLY A 45 -3.11 -5.23 -4.13
CA GLY A 45 -2.31 -4.08 -3.74
C GLY A 45 -2.90 -3.33 -2.57
N ALA A 46 -2.06 -2.51 -1.94
CA ALA A 46 -2.39 -1.72 -0.78
C ALA A 46 -2.06 -0.24 -1.01
N MET A 47 -2.99 0.62 -0.60
CA MET A 47 -2.80 2.06 -0.55
C MET A 47 -2.59 2.50 0.90
N VAL A 48 -1.45 3.11 1.15
CA VAL A 48 -0.91 3.40 2.48
C VAL A 48 -1.14 4.87 2.81
N PRO A 49 -1.96 5.19 3.82
CA PRO A 49 -2.18 6.56 4.24
C PRO A 49 -1.01 7.10 5.07
N PHE A 50 -0.90 8.42 5.12
CA PHE A 50 -0.02 9.22 5.99
C PHE A 50 1.48 8.93 5.87
N VAL A 51 1.95 8.43 4.73
CA VAL A 51 3.40 8.24 4.47
C VAL A 51 4.05 9.62 4.28
N SER A 52 4.95 10.00 5.19
CA SER A 52 5.57 11.33 5.22
C SER A 52 7.09 11.29 5.03
N THR A 53 7.71 10.11 5.05
CA THR A 53 9.16 9.91 4.93
C THR A 53 9.52 8.70 4.06
N ALA A 54 10.73 8.70 3.51
CA ALA A 54 11.24 7.55 2.74
C ALA A 54 11.40 6.30 3.61
N GLU A 55 11.66 6.47 4.92
CA GLU A 55 11.73 5.39 5.90
C GLU A 55 10.37 4.71 6.10
N GLU A 56 9.30 5.49 6.20
CA GLU A 56 7.93 4.98 6.30
C GLU A 56 7.51 4.24 5.02
N ALA A 57 7.86 4.77 3.85
CA ALA A 57 7.65 4.10 2.57
C ALA A 57 8.38 2.75 2.50
N LYS A 58 9.64 2.69 2.93
CA LYS A 58 10.40 1.43 3.04
C LYS A 58 9.76 0.45 4.03
N ALA A 59 9.23 0.95 5.15
CA ALA A 59 8.53 0.13 6.13
C ALA A 59 7.25 -0.47 5.53
N ALA A 60 6.48 0.31 4.77
CA ALA A 60 5.30 -0.16 4.05
C ALA A 60 5.63 -1.30 3.08
N LEU A 61 6.71 -1.17 2.31
CA LEU A 61 7.18 -2.22 1.39
C LEU A 61 7.55 -3.52 2.12
N ASN A 62 8.18 -3.41 3.29
CA ASN A 62 8.50 -4.58 4.10
C ASN A 62 7.24 -5.31 4.59
N TYR A 63 6.12 -4.60 4.78
CA TYR A 63 4.84 -5.20 5.19
C TYR A 63 4.02 -5.73 4.01
N ALA A 64 4.11 -5.06 2.85
CA ALA A 64 3.49 -5.50 1.60
C ALA A 64 4.11 -6.80 1.07
N ASN A 65 5.32 -7.12 1.53
CA ASN A 65 6.09 -8.28 1.11
C ASN A 65 5.97 -9.42 2.16
N PRO A 66 5.11 -10.44 1.95
CA PRO A 66 4.89 -11.50 2.93
C PRO A 66 6.11 -12.41 3.14
N PHE A 67 7.13 -12.33 2.27
CA PHE A 67 8.33 -13.16 2.33
C PHE A 67 9.58 -12.28 2.19
N PRO A 68 10.22 -11.86 3.30
CA PRO A 68 11.45 -11.10 3.21
C PRO A 68 12.47 -11.89 2.38
N MET A 69 13.15 -11.19 1.46
CA MET A 69 14.01 -11.74 0.39
C MET A 69 15.20 -12.61 0.86
N GLY A 70 15.28 -12.98 2.15
CA GLY A 70 16.30 -13.85 2.73
C GLY A 70 15.79 -14.91 3.72
N ALA A 71 14.48 -15.11 3.89
CA ALA A 71 13.95 -16.04 4.89
C ALA A 71 13.84 -17.52 4.45
N PHE A 72 14.05 -17.85 3.16
CA PHE A 72 13.86 -19.19 2.63
C PHE A 72 15.04 -19.64 1.75
N ASN A 73 15.64 -20.79 2.08
CA ASN A 73 16.82 -21.37 1.41
C ASN A 73 16.49 -22.45 0.35
N ALA A 74 15.23 -22.57 -0.10
CA ALA A 74 14.81 -23.60 -1.05
C ALA A 74 14.58 -23.01 -2.45
N SER A 75 15.38 -23.45 -3.43
CA SER A 75 15.50 -22.86 -4.77
C SER A 75 14.18 -22.76 -5.56
N SER A 76 13.27 -23.73 -5.46
CA SER A 76 11.97 -23.69 -6.15
C SER A 76 10.94 -22.81 -5.42
N SER A 77 11.02 -22.71 -4.09
CA SER A 77 10.16 -21.82 -3.32
C SER A 77 10.55 -20.37 -3.55
N ILE A 78 11.85 -20.06 -3.64
CA ILE A 78 12.35 -18.69 -3.82
C ILE A 78 11.77 -18.01 -5.07
N GLU A 79 11.62 -18.71 -6.20
CA GLU A 79 11.08 -18.13 -7.43
C GLU A 79 9.59 -17.80 -7.32
N TYR A 80 8.79 -18.69 -6.72
CA TYR A 80 7.38 -18.44 -6.40
C TYR A 80 7.21 -17.28 -5.41
N LEU A 81 8.01 -17.27 -4.34
CA LEU A 81 8.01 -16.22 -3.33
C LEU A 81 8.42 -14.87 -3.94
N LYS A 82 9.43 -14.85 -4.82
CA LYS A 82 9.82 -13.65 -5.59
C LYS A 82 8.69 -13.18 -6.50
N SER A 83 8.05 -14.07 -7.24
CA SER A 83 6.95 -13.72 -8.13
C SER A 83 5.74 -13.19 -7.36
N ALA A 84 5.44 -13.74 -6.18
CA ALA A 84 4.38 -13.24 -5.29
C ALA A 84 4.72 -11.83 -4.77
N ASN A 85 5.98 -11.58 -4.43
CA ASN A 85 6.44 -10.28 -3.95
C ASN A 85 6.41 -9.19 -5.01
N TYR A 86 6.73 -9.51 -6.26
CA TYR A 86 6.63 -8.58 -7.40
C TYR A 86 5.18 -8.31 -7.86
N SER A 87 4.20 -8.99 -7.27
CA SER A 87 2.80 -8.90 -7.71
C SER A 87 1.92 -8.02 -6.83
N ILE A 88 2.44 -7.47 -5.73
CA ILE A 88 1.69 -6.59 -4.82
C ILE A 88 1.96 -5.13 -5.18
N LEU A 89 0.93 -4.44 -5.68
CA LEU A 89 1.01 -3.02 -5.97
C LEU A 89 1.05 -2.21 -4.66
N THR A 90 2.10 -1.39 -4.48
CA THR A 90 2.22 -0.48 -3.33
C THR A 90 1.96 0.95 -3.75
N ILE A 91 0.99 1.60 -3.08
CA ILE A 91 0.59 2.99 -3.36
C ILE A 91 0.77 3.82 -2.10
N ASP A 92 1.66 4.83 -2.13
CA ASP A 92 1.85 5.73 -1.00
C ASP A 92 1.00 7.00 -1.17
N GLN A 93 0.20 7.35 -0.15
CA GLN A 93 -0.61 8.56 -0.17
C GLN A 93 0.20 9.77 0.29
N ILE A 94 0.37 10.75 -0.61
CA ILE A 94 0.92 12.06 -0.33
C ILE A 94 -0.24 12.96 0.12
N GLU A 95 -0.37 13.09 1.44
CA GLU A 95 -1.53 13.75 2.05
C GLU A 95 -1.20 14.65 3.25
N THR A 96 0.09 14.84 3.53
CA THR A 96 0.57 15.79 4.53
C THR A 96 1.55 16.77 3.90
N LYS A 97 1.73 17.95 4.51
CA LYS A 97 2.77 18.89 4.10
C LYS A 97 4.16 18.26 4.12
N GLN A 98 4.45 17.47 5.15
CA GLN A 98 5.74 16.77 5.26
C GLN A 98 5.94 15.75 4.12
N ALA A 99 4.90 14.99 3.77
CA ALA A 99 4.94 14.07 2.63
C ALA A 99 5.22 14.81 1.33
N LEU A 100 4.61 15.98 1.14
CA LEU A 100 4.85 16.83 -0.03
C LEU A 100 6.29 17.38 -0.06
N ASP A 101 6.80 17.84 1.08
CA ASP A 101 8.18 18.34 1.20
C ASP A 101 9.23 17.24 0.93
N ASN A 102 8.88 15.98 1.24
CA ASN A 102 9.73 14.80 1.06
C ASN A 102 9.41 13.97 -0.20
N VAL A 103 8.55 14.46 -1.11
CA VAL A 103 7.96 13.64 -2.18
C VAL A 103 9.01 12.99 -3.07
N ASP A 104 10.10 13.68 -3.40
CA ASP A 104 11.19 13.14 -4.22
C ASP A 104 11.93 11.99 -3.51
N ALA A 105 12.11 12.10 -2.19
CA ALA A 105 12.76 11.06 -1.40
C ALA A 105 11.87 9.82 -1.29
N ILE A 106 10.55 10.00 -1.17
CA ILE A 106 9.55 8.91 -1.18
C ILE A 106 9.51 8.26 -2.57
N ALA A 107 9.45 9.06 -3.64
CA ALA A 107 9.48 8.60 -5.04
C ALA A 107 10.75 7.81 -5.38
N GLY A 108 11.88 8.15 -4.74
CA GLY A 108 13.16 7.49 -4.92
C GLY A 108 13.29 6.13 -4.22
N VAL A 109 12.28 5.69 -3.46
CA VAL A 109 12.30 4.37 -2.82
C VAL A 109 11.99 3.28 -3.84
N GLU A 110 12.96 2.40 -4.07
CA GLU A 110 12.78 1.22 -4.92
C GLU A 110 11.65 0.32 -4.40
N GLY A 111 10.66 0.05 -5.25
CA GLY A 111 9.49 -0.77 -4.92
C GLY A 111 8.21 0.02 -4.66
N VAL A 112 8.27 1.35 -4.50
CA VAL A 112 7.06 2.19 -4.52
C VAL A 112 6.58 2.31 -5.97
N ASP A 113 5.39 1.76 -6.26
CA ASP A 113 4.88 1.73 -7.63
C ASP A 113 4.13 3.02 -8.00
N VAL A 114 3.38 3.60 -7.05
CA VAL A 114 2.48 4.73 -7.29
C VAL A 114 2.52 5.69 -6.12
N LEU A 115 2.60 6.99 -6.42
CA LEU A 115 2.28 8.05 -5.47
C LEU A 115 0.87 8.56 -5.75
N PHE A 116 0.02 8.60 -4.73
CA PHE A 116 -1.36 9.05 -4.83
C PHE A 116 -1.56 10.31 -4.00
N VAL A 117 -2.08 11.39 -4.60
CA VAL A 117 -2.37 12.61 -3.84
C VAL A 117 -3.69 12.42 -3.08
N GLY A 118 -3.67 12.61 -1.76
CA GLY A 118 -4.87 12.67 -0.91
C GLY A 118 -5.35 14.12 -0.79
N PRO A 119 -6.24 14.63 -1.66
CA PRO A 119 -6.46 16.07 -1.81
C PRO A 119 -7.11 16.69 -0.57
N PHE A 120 -8.03 16.00 0.10
CA PHE A 120 -8.72 16.51 1.28
C PHE A 120 -7.76 16.71 2.46
N ASP A 121 -7.03 15.65 2.81
CA ASP A 121 -6.07 15.68 3.92
C ASP A 121 -4.87 16.60 3.61
N LEU A 122 -4.41 16.64 2.35
CA LEU A 122 -3.35 17.57 1.94
C LEU A 122 -3.82 19.03 2.05
N GLY A 123 -5.03 19.33 1.60
CA GLY A 123 -5.63 20.66 1.74
C GLY A 123 -5.70 21.08 3.21
N ASN A 124 -6.18 20.19 4.09
CA ASN A 124 -6.19 20.42 5.53
C ASN A 124 -4.78 20.66 6.10
N SER A 125 -3.80 19.85 5.70
CA SER A 125 -2.42 19.96 6.15
C SER A 125 -1.73 21.26 5.72
N LEU A 126 -2.11 21.79 4.55
CA LEU A 126 -1.61 23.06 4.02
C LEU A 126 -2.40 24.28 4.51
N GLY A 127 -3.44 24.10 5.33
CA GLY A 127 -4.34 25.19 5.75
C GLY A 127 -5.23 25.72 4.61
N CYS A 128 -5.40 24.95 3.55
CA CYS A 128 -6.21 25.24 2.37
C CYS A 128 -7.27 24.14 2.16
N PRO A 129 -8.27 24.01 3.05
CA PRO A 129 -9.28 22.96 2.97
C PRO A 129 -10.10 23.06 1.68
N ILE A 130 -10.36 21.92 1.03
CA ILE A 130 -11.08 21.85 -0.26
C ILE A 130 -12.59 22.00 -0.07
N ILE A 131 -13.11 21.54 1.07
CA ILE A 131 -14.50 21.76 1.48
C ILE A 131 -14.47 22.73 2.64
N SER A 132 -15.03 23.93 2.41
CA SER A 132 -15.19 25.01 3.38
C SER A 132 -16.58 25.03 3.99
#